data_AF-A0A540L172-F1
#
_entry.id   AF-A0A540L172-F1
#
_cell.length_a   1.000
_cell.length_b   1.000
_cell.length_c   1.000
_cell.angle_alpha   90.00
_cell.angle_beta   90.00
_cell.angle_gamma   90.00
#
_symmetry.space_group_name_H-M   'P 1'
#
loop_
_entity.id
_entity.type
_entity.pdbx_description
1 polymer ?
#
loop_
_entity_poly.entity_id
_entity_poly.type
_entity_poly.pdbx_seq_one_letter_code
_entity_poly.pdbx_strand_id
1 'polypeptide(L)'
;MLARKPIMSGRTEVEQLHKIFKVCGSPSEEYWRKSKLPHATLFKPQQSYKGCIAKVFKDFPPSSLLLIETLLAIDPAERRTATAAFRNELFTTKPYACEPSSLPKYPPRKEMLRYGM
;
A
#
# COMPACT_ATOMS: atom_id res chain seq x y z
N MET A 1 10.28 -8.89 2.50
CA MET A 1 9.03 -8.22 2.08
C MET A 1 8.12 -9.20 1.35
N LEU A 2 6.81 -9.14 1.62
CA LEU A 2 5.84 -10.19 1.31
C LEU A 2 5.58 -10.40 -0.19
N ALA A 3 5.45 -9.33 -0.98
CA ALA A 3 5.19 -9.45 -2.43
C ALA A 3 6.43 -9.79 -3.27
N ARG A 4 7.65 -9.63 -2.71
CA ARG A 4 8.98 -9.78 -3.35
C ARG A 4 9.23 -8.98 -4.64
N LYS A 5 8.21 -8.36 -5.22
CA LYS A 5 8.24 -7.42 -6.33
C LYS A 5 7.36 -6.22 -6.00
N PRO A 6 7.55 -5.07 -6.66
CA PRO A 6 6.64 -3.95 -6.49
C PRO A 6 5.22 -4.33 -6.89
N ILE A 7 4.23 -3.88 -6.12
CA ILE A 7 2.81 -4.21 -6.31
C ILE A 7 2.12 -3.34 -7.37
N MET A 8 2.66 -2.15 -7.65
CA MET A 8 2.07 -1.16 -8.54
C MET A 8 3.18 -0.38 -9.27
N SER A 9 3.76 -0.97 -10.33
CA SER A 9 4.84 -0.35 -11.11
C SER A 9 4.35 0.27 -12.41
N GLY A 10 3.95 1.54 -12.40
CA GLY A 10 3.69 2.34 -13.59
C GLY A 10 4.96 2.98 -14.14
N ARG A 11 4.99 3.27 -15.44
CA ARG A 11 6.09 3.98 -16.11
C ARG A 11 5.81 5.47 -16.29
N THR A 12 4.55 5.86 -16.16
CA THR A 12 4.08 7.25 -16.17
C THR A 12 3.14 7.49 -14.97
N GLU A 13 2.88 8.75 -14.63
CA GLU A 13 1.95 9.10 -13.53
C GLU A 13 0.53 8.56 -13.77
N VAL A 14 0.06 8.66 -15.02
CA VAL A 14 -1.24 8.12 -15.44
C VAL A 14 -1.27 6.60 -15.30
N GLU A 15 -0.24 5.90 -15.78
CA GLU A 15 -0.14 4.44 -15.63
C GLU A 15 -0.08 4.04 -14.16
N GLN A 16 0.66 4.79 -13.35
CA GLN A 16 0.80 4.56 -11.91
C GLN A 16 -0.56 4.68 -11.20
N LEU A 17 -1.33 5.72 -11.48
CA LEU A 17 -2.66 5.93 -10.90
C LEU A 17 -3.65 4.84 -11.32
N HIS A 18 -3.62 4.43 -12.59
CA HIS A 18 -4.43 3.29 -13.05
C HIS A 18 -4.09 2.00 -12.29
N LYS A 19 -2.81 1.72 -12.02
CA LYS A 19 -2.41 0.55 -11.22
C LYS A 19 -2.86 0.66 -9.77
N ILE A 20 -2.76 1.86 -9.19
CA ILE A 20 -3.28 2.14 -7.85
C ILE A 20 -4.78 1.87 -7.77
N PHE A 21 -5.58 2.46 -8.66
CA PHE A 21 -7.04 2.29 -8.62
C PHE A 21 -7.47 0.86 -8.94
N LYS A 22 -6.72 0.13 -9.78
CA LYS A 22 -7.02 -1.29 -10.03
C LYS A 22 -6.86 -2.16 -8.78
N VAL A 23 -5.93 -1.82 -7.89
CA VAL A 23 -5.70 -2.56 -6.63
C VAL A 23 -6.62 -2.04 -5.53
N CYS A 24 -6.60 -0.73 -5.26
CA CYS A 24 -7.29 -0.12 -4.13
C CYS A 24 -8.76 0.26 -4.40
N GLY A 25 -9.17 0.31 -5.66
CA GLY A 25 -10.45 0.88 -6.08
C GLY A 25 -10.32 2.36 -6.47
N SER A 26 -11.31 2.85 -7.22
CA SER A 26 -11.41 4.27 -7.56
C SER A 26 -11.79 5.11 -6.35
N PRO A 27 -11.28 6.35 -6.22
CA PRO A 27 -11.78 7.29 -5.23
C PRO A 27 -13.25 7.63 -5.50
N SER A 28 -13.98 7.98 -4.44
CA SER A 28 -15.38 8.39 -4.54
C SER A 28 -15.53 9.73 -5.28
N GLU A 29 -16.73 10.01 -5.80
CA GLU A 29 -17.05 11.32 -6.37
C GLU A 29 -16.88 12.45 -5.36
N GLU A 30 -17.21 12.19 -4.09
CA GLU A 30 -17.02 13.15 -3.01
C GLU A 30 -15.54 13.47 -2.77
N TYR A 31 -14.67 12.45 -2.81
CA TYR A 31 -13.23 12.66 -2.72
C TYR A 31 -12.76 13.60 -3.84
N TRP A 32 -13.15 13.34 -5.09
CA TRP A 32 -12.77 14.19 -6.22
C TRP A 32 -13.26 15.62 -6.08
N ARG A 33 -14.51 15.82 -5.62
CA ARG A 33 -15.11 17.14 -5.39
C ARG A 33 -14.38 17.93 -4.30
N LYS A 34 -13.96 17.26 -3.21
CA LYS A 34 -13.24 17.90 -2.10
C LYS A 34 -11.75 18.09 -2.41
N SER A 35 -11.19 17.24 -3.26
CA SER A 35 -9.77 17.26 -3.58
C SER A 35 -9.39 18.57 -4.29
N LYS A 36 -8.38 19.25 -3.78
CA LYS A 36 -7.80 20.45 -4.42
C LYS A 36 -6.69 20.05 -5.40
N LEU A 37 -6.87 18.93 -6.10
CA LEU A 37 -5.83 18.37 -6.94
C LEU A 37 -5.78 19.14 -8.28
N PRO A 38 -4.62 19.71 -8.64
CA PRO A 38 -4.45 20.29 -9.96
C PRO A 38 -4.66 19.20 -11.02
N HIS A 39 -5.42 19.51 -12.07
CA HIS A 39 -5.72 18.58 -13.16
C HIS A 39 -6.44 17.29 -12.72
N ALA A 40 -7.25 17.31 -11.65
CA ALA A 40 -8.01 16.15 -11.18
C ALA A 40 -8.81 15.43 -12.28
N THR A 41 -9.35 16.18 -13.24
CA THR A 41 -10.10 15.64 -14.40
C THR A 41 -9.26 14.78 -15.34
N LEU A 42 -7.95 15.05 -15.46
CA LEU A 42 -7.03 14.26 -16.28
C LEU A 42 -6.76 12.87 -15.66
N PHE A 43 -6.78 12.81 -14.33
CA PHE A 43 -6.43 11.63 -13.55
C PHE A 43 -7.65 10.83 -13.07
N LYS A 44 -8.83 11.44 -13.08
CA LYS A 44 -10.09 10.77 -12.77
C LYS A 44 -10.35 9.70 -13.83
N PRO A 45 -10.46 8.41 -13.43
CA PRO A 45 -10.70 7.36 -14.40
C PRO A 45 -12.11 7.46 -14.99
N GLN A 46 -12.24 7.22 -16.30
CA GLN A 46 -13.54 7.24 -16.97
C GLN A 46 -14.49 6.15 -16.46
N GLN A 47 -13.94 5.00 -16.05
CA GLN A 47 -14.68 3.91 -15.43
C GLN A 47 -14.13 3.66 -14.03
N SER A 48 -15.04 3.52 -13.06
CA SER A 48 -14.69 3.23 -11.67
C SER A 48 -14.13 1.81 -11.55
N TYR A 49 -12.98 1.68 -10.89
CA TYR A 49 -12.39 0.40 -10.54
C TYR A 49 -13.00 -0.11 -9.24
N LYS A 50 -13.41 -1.39 -9.22
CA LYS A 50 -13.62 -2.13 -7.98
C LYS A 50 -12.26 -2.59 -7.46
N GLY A 51 -11.92 -2.19 -6.23
CA GLY A 51 -10.68 -2.62 -5.59
C GLY A 51 -10.62 -4.15 -5.48
N CYS A 52 -9.41 -4.71 -5.51
CA CYS A 52 -9.19 -6.15 -5.45
C CYS A 52 -8.04 -6.53 -4.52
N ILE A 53 -7.83 -5.76 -3.44
CA ILE A 53 -6.79 -6.00 -2.42
C ILE A 53 -6.78 -7.47 -1.95
N ALA A 54 -7.94 -8.02 -1.56
CA ALA A 54 -8.03 -9.43 -1.15
C ALA A 54 -7.56 -10.42 -2.23
N LYS A 55 -7.75 -10.13 -3.52
CA LYS A 55 -7.27 -10.96 -4.63
C LYS A 55 -5.77 -10.81 -4.84
N VAL A 56 -5.24 -9.58 -4.74
CA VAL A 56 -3.81 -9.28 -4.93
C VAL A 56 -2.97 -9.88 -3.79
N PHE A 57 -3.50 -9.88 -2.57
CA PHE A 57 -2.82 -10.32 -1.35
C PHE A 57 -3.39 -11.62 -0.79
N LYS A 58 -4.01 -12.45 -1.64
CA LYS A 58 -4.66 -13.73 -1.25
C LYS A 58 -3.72 -14.71 -0.53
N ASP A 59 -2.42 -14.62 -0.79
CA ASP A 59 -1.40 -15.52 -0.24
C ASP A 59 -0.82 -14.99 1.09
N PHE A 60 -1.35 -13.87 1.59
CA PHE A 60 -0.91 -13.26 2.84
C PHE A 60 -1.80 -13.77 3.99
N PRO A 61 -1.34 -13.68 5.26
CA PRO A 61 -2.18 -14.00 6.40
C PRO A 61 -3.49 -13.20 6.36
N PRO A 62 -4.66 -13.82 6.62
CA PRO A 62 -5.95 -13.12 6.58
C PRO A 62 -5.99 -11.87 7.48
N SER A 63 -5.33 -11.92 8.64
CA SER A 63 -5.21 -10.78 9.58
C SER A 63 -4.49 -9.57 8.98
N SER A 64 -3.66 -9.76 7.95
CA SER A 64 -2.96 -8.67 7.27
C SER A 64 -3.85 -7.88 6.29
N LEU A 65 -4.96 -8.45 5.81
CA LEU A 65 -5.75 -7.83 4.75
C LEU A 65 -6.35 -6.50 5.20
N LEU A 66 -6.96 -6.47 6.38
CA LEU A 66 -7.53 -5.24 6.95
C LEU A 66 -6.44 -4.16 7.16
N LEU A 67 -5.24 -4.57 7.57
CA LEU A 67 -4.11 -3.65 7.71
C LEU A 67 -3.71 -3.07 6.35
N ILE A 68 -3.61 -3.90 5.32
CA ILE A 68 -3.24 -3.47 3.97
C ILE A 68 -4.31 -2.53 3.39
N GLU A 69 -5.59 -2.86 3.55
CA GLU A 69 -6.71 -2.01 3.09
C GLU A 69 -6.64 -0.62 3.71
N THR A 70 -6.40 -0.54 5.02
CA THR A 70 -6.32 0.74 5.72
C THR A 70 -5.04 1.53 5.44
N LEU A 71 -3.91 0.86 5.17
CA LEU A 71 -2.66 1.52 4.79
C LEU A 71 -2.68 2.02 3.34
N LEU A 72 -3.36 1.30 2.45
CA LEU A 72 -3.48 1.63 1.02
C LEU A 72 -4.74 2.44 0.69
N ALA A 73 -5.44 2.95 1.71
CA ALA A 73 -6.59 3.82 1.54
C ALA A 73 -6.23 5.02 0.66
N ILE A 74 -7.06 5.24 -0.36
CA ILE A 74 -6.90 6.31 -1.35
C ILE A 74 -7.09 7.67 -0.70
N ASP A 75 -8.17 7.82 0.07
CA ASP A 75 -8.41 9.02 0.86
C ASP A 75 -7.44 9.03 2.05
N PRO A 76 -6.56 10.04 2.17
CA PRO A 76 -5.66 10.17 3.31
C PRO A 76 -6.40 10.26 4.66
N ALA A 77 -7.63 10.77 4.69
CA ALA A 77 -8.43 10.86 5.92
C ALA A 77 -8.85 9.47 6.43
N GLU A 78 -9.04 8.51 5.52
CA GLU A 78 -9.37 7.11 5.84
C GLU A 78 -8.11 6.25 6.06
N ARG A 79 -6.93 6.79 5.77
CA ARG A 79 -5.65 6.09 5.92
C ARG A 79 -5.23 6.07 7.39
N ARG A 80 -5.00 4.87 7.94
CA ARG A 80 -4.62 4.71 9.35
C ARG A 80 -3.20 5.24 9.60
N THR A 81 -3.01 5.83 10.78
CA THR A 81 -1.71 6.30 11.27
C THR A 81 -0.80 5.12 11.62
N ALA A 82 0.51 5.35 11.70
CA ALA A 82 1.47 4.32 12.13
C ALA A 82 1.11 3.71 13.49
N THR A 83 0.72 4.54 14.47
CA THR A 83 0.30 4.08 15.80
C THR A 83 -0.95 3.21 15.74
N ALA A 84 -1.93 3.56 14.90
CA ALA A 84 -3.14 2.76 14.73
C ALA A 84 -2.84 1.44 13.99
N ALA A 85 -1.98 1.48 12.96
CA ALA A 85 -1.54 0.32 12.21
C ALA A 85 -0.83 -0.71 13.10
N PHE A 86 0.03 -0.26 14.02
CA PHE A 86 0.74 -1.14 14.96
C PHE A 86 -0.18 -1.93 15.90
N ARG A 87 -1.39 -1.42 16.17
CA ARG A 87 -2.39 -2.09 17.02
C ARG A 87 -3.17 -3.19 16.29
N ASN A 88 -2.88 -3.45 15.03
CA ASN A 88 -3.54 -4.49 14.26
C ASN A 88 -3.12 -5.90 14.72
N GLU A 89 -4.06 -6.84 14.64
CA GLU A 89 -3.89 -8.24 15.04
C GLU A 89 -2.69 -8.93 14.38
N LEU A 90 -2.26 -8.48 13.20
CA LEU A 90 -1.05 -8.98 12.53
C LEU A 90 0.18 -8.96 13.45
N PHE A 91 0.31 -7.96 14.34
CA PHE A 91 1.47 -7.81 15.22
C PHE A 91 1.32 -8.56 16.55
N THR A 92 0.13 -9.05 16.89
CA THR A 92 -0.17 -9.72 18.16
C THR A 92 -0.63 -11.16 18.01
N THR A 93 -0.72 -11.66 16.77
CA THR A 93 -1.17 -13.03 16.46
C THR A 93 0.01 -13.91 16.10
N LYS A 94 -0.02 -15.18 16.51
CA LYS A 94 1.01 -16.16 16.12
C LYS A 94 0.93 -16.48 14.61
N PRO A 95 2.07 -16.76 13.94
CA PRO A 95 3.42 -16.69 14.47
C PRO A 95 3.87 -15.24 14.68
N TYR A 96 4.54 -14.98 15.80
CA TYR A 96 5.13 -13.67 16.08
C TYR A 96 6.29 -13.38 15.13
N ALA A 97 6.72 -12.12 15.09
CA ALA A 97 7.94 -11.73 14.39
C ALA A 97 9.13 -12.56 14.89
N CYS A 98 10.01 -12.94 13.97
CA CYS A 98 11.22 -13.67 14.31
C CYS A 98 12.18 -12.79 15.13
N GLU A 99 12.97 -13.41 16.00
CA GLU A 99 13.99 -12.70 16.77
C GLU A 99 14.98 -11.99 15.83
N PRO A 100 15.44 -10.76 16.15
CA PRO A 100 16.39 -10.03 15.31
C PRO A 100 17.66 -10.82 14.97
N SER A 101 18.12 -11.68 15.89
CA SER A 101 19.28 -12.57 15.73
C SER A 101 19.09 -13.65 14.65
N SER A 102 17.83 -13.99 14.34
CA SER A 102 17.48 -14.98 13.31
C SER A 102 17.35 -14.39 11.90
N LEU A 103 17.44 -13.06 11.77
CA LEU A 103 17.36 -12.40 10.47
C LEU A 103 18.60 -12.73 9.61
N PRO A 104 18.42 -12.88 8.29
CA PRO A 104 19.54 -13.05 7.37
C PRO A 104 20.48 -11.83 7.42
N LYS A 105 21.79 -12.09 7.49
CA LYS A 105 22.82 -11.05 7.41
C LYS A 105 23.03 -10.67 5.95
N TYR A 106 22.75 -9.42 5.60
CA TYR A 106 22.98 -8.90 4.26
C TYR A 106 24.33 -8.17 4.19
N PRO A 107 25.12 -8.35 3.12
CA PRO A 107 26.29 -7.52 2.90
C PRO A 107 25.85 -6.06 2.64
N PRO A 108 26.70 -5.06 2.95
CA PRO A 108 26.41 -3.66 2.68
C PRO A 108 26.06 -3.45 1.20
N ARG A 109 24.86 -2.93 0.93
CA ARG A 109 24.38 -2.71 -0.44
C ARG A 109 24.65 -1.26 -0.85
N LYS A 110 25.03 -1.03 -2.10
CA LYS A 110 25.33 0.31 -2.67
C LYS A 110 24.17 1.32 -2.53
N GLU A 111 22.94 0.86 -2.36
CA GLU A 111 21.75 1.71 -2.11
C GLU A 111 21.72 2.28 -0.69
N MET A 112 22.24 1.56 0.31
CA MET A 112 22.33 2.03 1.70
C MET A 112 23.44 3.08 1.86
N LEU A 113 24.49 3.01 1.03
CA LEU A 113 25.61 3.96 1.04
C LEU A 113 25.25 5.33 0.44
N ARG A 114 24.11 5.47 -0.26
CA ARG A 114 23.68 6.76 -0.83
C ARG A 114 22.95 7.66 0.17
N TYR A 115 22.48 7.10 1.28
CA TYR A 115 21.87 7.83 2.38
C TYR A 115 22.72 7.59 3.62
N GLY A 116 23.79 8.38 3.76
CA GLY A 116 24.78 8.22 4.83
C GLY A 116 24.13 8.08 6.20
N MET A 117 24.22 6.86 6.74
CA MET A 117 24.20 6.54 8.16
C MET A 117 25.42 5.67 8.44
#